data_AF-A0A9B0F6R4-F1
#
_entry.id   AF-A0A9B0F6R4-F1
#
_cell.length_a   1.000
_cell.length_b   1.000
_cell.length_c   1.000
_cell.angle_alpha   90.00
_cell.angle_beta   90.00
_cell.angle_gamma   90.00
#
_symmetry.space_group_name_H-M   'P 1'
#
loop_
_entity.id
_entity.type
_entity.pdbx_description
1 polymer ?
#
loop_
_entity_poly.entity_id
_entity_poly.type
_entity_poly.pdbx_seq_one_letter_code
_entity_poly.pdbx_strand_id
1 'polypeptide(L)'
;METSILNAAHERQRRAEALLQEGRFEEAAKCHETVASLLAEAHAQLESRFVHLKTSNLSSQTQPIVISSFHSFITLESLALQCDYHKRQAAVVRMKQAQYEEYKTTLENQQREILSKQAAKQAEKDTSEFANDKFDGSIRQAIYRTIDEQDSLLSLILIPSSEDKAFKYPKDTNTVIEELKTVNCQLRCLVGSLLSQLEAKEEEVRQLTEQLHAVSANLNDEARLDNAHSLRLAPLPPLTPLEMPLFDFTST
;
A
#
# COMPACT_ATOMS: atom_id res chain seq x y z
N MET A 1 9.63 -44.91 -7.02
CA MET A 1 10.40 -45.02 -5.77
C MET A 1 9.42 -44.75 -4.64
N GLU A 2 9.06 -45.76 -3.86
CA GLU A 2 8.19 -45.60 -2.70
C GLU A 2 8.94 -44.80 -1.64
N THR A 3 8.58 -43.53 -1.46
CA THR A 3 9.13 -42.71 -0.39
C THR A 3 8.48 -43.15 0.91
N SER A 4 9.29 -43.60 1.88
CA SER A 4 8.81 -43.89 3.23
C SER A 4 7.98 -42.71 3.75
N ILE A 5 6.84 -42.98 4.40
CA ILE A 5 5.89 -41.96 4.89
C ILE A 5 6.59 -40.90 5.76
N LEU A 6 7.57 -41.32 6.57
CA LEU A 6 8.41 -40.41 7.35
C LEU A 6 9.32 -39.54 6.48
N ASN A 7 9.89 -40.08 5.41
CA ASN A 7 10.72 -39.28 4.49
C ASN A 7 9.88 -38.21 3.78
N ALA A 8 8.66 -38.54 3.36
CA ALA A 8 7.73 -37.59 2.79
C ALA A 8 7.32 -36.49 3.80
N ALA A 9 7.14 -36.86 5.08
CA ALA A 9 6.88 -35.91 6.16
C ALA A 9 8.04 -34.93 6.36
N HIS A 10 9.28 -35.41 6.45
CA HIS A 10 10.44 -34.52 6.61
C HIS A 10 10.71 -33.64 5.39
N GLU A 11 10.45 -34.14 4.18
CA GLU A 11 10.53 -33.32 2.97
C GLU A 11 9.53 -32.15 3.01
N ARG A 12 8.27 -32.44 3.38
CA ARG A 12 7.22 -31.43 3.55
C ARG A 12 7.55 -30.45 4.66
N GLN A 13 8.20 -30.88 5.74
CA GLN A 13 8.68 -29.99 6.80
C GLN A 13 9.71 -28.99 6.27
N ARG A 14 10.76 -29.44 5.57
CA ARG A 14 11.76 -28.55 4.98
C ARG A 14 11.14 -27.57 3.99
N ARG A 15 10.16 -28.03 3.21
CA ARG A 15 9.40 -27.18 2.29
C ARG A 15 8.59 -26.11 3.03
N ALA A 16 7.98 -26.46 4.16
CA ALA A 16 7.25 -25.49 4.99
C ALA A 16 8.19 -24.37 5.48
N GLU A 17 9.39 -24.73 5.93
CA GLU A 17 10.40 -23.77 6.39
C GLU A 17 10.84 -22.81 5.27
N ALA A 18 11.06 -23.32 4.05
CA ALA A 18 11.37 -22.48 2.89
C ALA A 18 10.23 -21.50 2.56
N LEU A 19 8.97 -21.98 2.58
CA LEU A 19 7.79 -21.14 2.32
C LEU A 19 7.59 -20.07 3.39
N LEU A 20 7.96 -20.34 4.65
CA LEU A 20 7.93 -19.33 5.72
C LEU A 20 8.95 -18.21 5.49
N GLN A 21 10.14 -18.54 4.97
CA GLN A 21 11.13 -17.52 4.60
C GLN A 21 10.67 -16.65 3.42
N GLU A 22 9.90 -17.23 2.50
CA GLU A 22 9.26 -16.51 1.38
C GLU A 22 8.01 -15.70 1.79
N GLY A 23 7.56 -15.78 3.05
CA GLY A 23 6.33 -15.12 3.52
C GLY A 23 5.03 -15.79 3.04
N ARG A 24 5.10 -17.00 2.47
CA ARG A 24 3.94 -17.76 1.96
C ARG A 24 3.29 -18.58 3.07
N PHE A 25 2.67 -17.90 4.03
CA PHE A 25 2.11 -18.52 5.23
C PHE A 25 1.05 -19.60 4.96
N GLU A 26 0.16 -19.38 4.00
CA GLU A 26 -0.92 -20.32 3.65
C GLU A 26 -0.36 -21.69 3.21
N GLU A 27 0.64 -21.67 2.33
CA GLU A 27 1.25 -22.90 1.80
C GLU A 27 2.13 -23.58 2.86
N ALA A 28 2.81 -22.80 3.69
CA ALA A 28 3.57 -23.33 4.82
C ALA A 28 2.64 -24.03 5.84
N ALA A 29 1.48 -23.44 6.16
CA ALA A 29 0.48 -24.06 7.03
C ALA A 29 -0.01 -25.39 6.46
N LYS A 30 -0.36 -25.42 5.16
CA LYS A 30 -0.75 -26.67 4.47
C LYS A 30 0.35 -27.71 4.51
N CYS A 31 1.62 -27.33 4.35
CA CYS A 31 2.72 -28.26 4.47
C CYS A 31 2.75 -28.90 5.87
N HIS A 32 2.66 -28.12 6.95
CA HIS A 32 2.59 -28.67 8.31
C HIS A 32 1.36 -29.55 8.57
N GLU A 33 0.20 -29.24 7.99
CA GLU A 33 -0.98 -30.12 8.06
C GLU A 33 -0.74 -31.45 7.37
N THR A 34 -0.17 -31.42 6.17
CA THR A 34 0.15 -32.66 5.46
C THR A 34 1.17 -33.50 6.21
N VAL A 35 2.13 -32.86 6.91
CA VAL A 35 3.07 -33.56 7.79
C VAL A 35 2.32 -34.23 8.94
N ALA A 36 1.41 -33.52 9.61
CA ALA A 36 0.60 -34.10 10.67
C ALA A 36 -0.26 -35.29 10.18
N SER A 37 -0.84 -35.20 8.98
CA SER A 37 -1.57 -36.32 8.36
C SER A 37 -0.67 -37.53 8.10
N LEU A 38 0.52 -37.33 7.54
CA LEU A 38 1.47 -38.41 7.27
C LEU A 38 1.97 -39.06 8.57
N LEU A 39 2.24 -38.27 9.61
CA LEU A 39 2.65 -38.79 10.91
C LEU A 39 1.52 -39.56 11.61
N ALA A 40 0.26 -39.09 11.48
CA ALA A 40 -0.90 -39.82 11.98
C ALA A 40 -1.11 -41.15 11.25
N GLU A 41 -0.88 -41.18 9.94
CA GLU A 41 -0.92 -42.42 9.16
C GLU A 41 0.19 -43.39 9.59
N ALA A 42 1.43 -42.91 9.74
CA ALA A 42 2.54 -43.71 10.23
C ALA A 42 2.28 -44.26 11.64
N HIS A 43 1.68 -43.46 12.52
CA HIS A 43 1.24 -43.88 13.85
C HIS A 43 0.23 -45.02 13.77
N ALA A 44 -0.84 -44.87 12.97
CA ALA A 44 -1.87 -45.90 12.82
C ALA A 44 -1.33 -47.21 12.21
N GLN A 45 -0.39 -47.12 11.26
CA GLN A 45 0.27 -48.29 10.70
C GLN A 45 1.15 -49.01 11.74
N LEU A 46 1.86 -48.27 12.59
CA LEU A 46 2.69 -48.86 13.64
C LEU A 46 1.82 -49.46 14.75
N GLU A 47 0.74 -48.79 15.14
CA GLU A 47 -0.20 -49.25 16.17
C GLU A 47 -0.92 -50.53 15.73
N SER A 48 -1.42 -50.58 14.49
CA SER A 48 -2.06 -51.79 13.95
C SER A 48 -1.09 -52.98 13.86
N ARG A 49 0.16 -52.74 13.46
CA ARG A 49 1.23 -53.78 13.50
C ARG A 49 1.46 -54.26 14.93
N PHE A 50 1.55 -53.35 15.89
CA PHE A 50 1.75 -53.70 17.30
C PHE A 50 0.61 -54.57 17.86
N VAL A 51 -0.65 -54.23 17.55
CA VAL A 51 -1.82 -55.03 17.94
C VAL A 51 -1.79 -56.42 17.31
N HIS A 52 -1.42 -56.53 16.03
CA HIS A 52 -1.29 -57.81 15.34
C HIS A 52 -0.20 -58.71 15.94
N LEU A 53 0.96 -58.14 16.30
CA LEU A 53 1.99 -58.89 17.02
C LEU A 53 1.50 -59.38 18.39
N LYS A 54 0.69 -58.59 19.11
CA LYS A 54 0.19 -58.98 20.44
C LYS A 54 -0.80 -60.14 20.37
N THR A 55 -1.60 -60.25 19.31
CA THR A 55 -2.57 -61.34 19.13
C THR A 55 -1.93 -62.63 18.61
N SER A 56 -0.90 -62.55 17.76
CA SER A 56 -0.17 -63.73 17.27
C SER A 56 0.76 -64.38 18.32
N ASN A 57 1.24 -63.60 19.29
CA ASN A 57 2.20 -64.07 20.31
C ASN A 57 1.58 -64.83 21.50
N LEU A 58 0.25 -64.98 21.57
CA LEU A 58 -0.37 -65.86 22.58
C LEU A 58 -0.10 -67.36 22.34
N SER A 59 0.53 -67.73 21.21
CA SER A 59 0.70 -69.11 20.77
C SER A 59 2.15 -69.64 20.82
N SER A 60 3.19 -68.84 21.10
CA SER A 60 4.58 -69.35 21.02
C SER A 60 5.56 -68.61 21.94
N GLN A 61 6.26 -69.37 22.77
CA GLN A 61 7.18 -68.94 23.82
C GLN A 61 8.61 -68.88 23.29
N THR A 62 9.17 -67.68 23.07
CA THR A 62 10.65 -67.44 23.05
C THR A 62 10.94 -65.93 23.10
N GLN A 63 11.81 -65.49 24.03
CA GLN A 63 12.23 -64.08 24.17
C GLN A 63 13.45 -63.77 23.28
N PRO A 64 13.36 -62.71 22.47
CA PRO A 64 13.97 -61.41 22.79
C PRO A 64 13.02 -60.22 22.50
N ILE A 65 11.75 -60.33 22.92
CA ILE A 65 10.63 -59.47 22.45
C ILE A 65 10.41 -58.21 23.31
N VAL A 66 10.84 -58.22 24.58
CA VAL A 66 10.54 -57.14 25.55
C VAL A 66 11.16 -55.80 25.12
N ILE A 67 12.41 -55.82 24.65
CA ILE A 67 13.12 -54.61 24.18
C ILE A 67 12.43 -54.00 22.95
N SER A 68 11.96 -54.83 22.01
CA SER A 68 11.21 -54.37 20.83
C SER A 68 9.86 -53.74 21.20
N SER A 69 9.19 -54.24 22.25
CA SER A 69 7.91 -53.69 22.70
C SER A 69 8.07 -52.30 23.33
N PHE A 70 9.13 -52.10 24.14
CA PHE A 70 9.43 -50.79 24.73
C PHE A 70 9.80 -49.77 23.67
N HIS A 71 10.66 -50.12 22.70
CA HIS A 71 10.99 -49.22 21.59
C HIS A 71 9.76 -48.89 20.74
N SER A 72 8.87 -49.84 20.46
CA SER A 72 7.63 -49.56 19.72
C SER A 72 6.73 -48.56 20.44
N PHE A 73 6.62 -48.64 21.77
CA PHE A 73 5.85 -47.68 22.57
C PHE A 73 6.46 -46.28 22.51
N ILE A 74 7.78 -46.17 22.72
CA ILE A 74 8.53 -44.90 22.61
C ILE A 74 8.35 -44.29 21.21
N THR A 75 8.35 -45.12 20.17
CA THR A 75 8.19 -44.67 18.78
C THR A 75 6.78 -44.13 18.51
N LEU A 76 5.74 -44.80 19.03
CA LEU A 76 4.36 -44.33 18.93
C LEU A 76 4.18 -42.99 19.65
N GLU A 77 4.68 -42.88 20.88
CA GLU A 77 4.63 -41.63 21.64
C GLU A 77 5.38 -40.50 20.93
N SER A 78 6.58 -40.78 20.40
CA SER A 78 7.35 -39.80 19.62
C SER A 78 6.59 -39.31 18.38
N LEU A 79 5.96 -40.22 17.63
CA LEU A 79 5.14 -39.88 16.46
C LEU A 79 3.92 -39.04 16.84
N ALA A 80 3.26 -39.37 17.94
CA ALA A 80 2.12 -38.60 18.45
C ALA A 80 2.53 -37.17 18.82
N LEU A 81 3.64 -37.01 19.54
CA LEU A 81 4.19 -35.71 19.91
C LEU A 81 4.59 -34.87 18.68
N GLN A 82 5.23 -35.48 17.67
CA GLN A 82 5.59 -34.79 16.43
C GLN A 82 4.34 -34.39 15.62
N CYS A 83 3.31 -35.24 15.58
CA CYS A 83 2.04 -34.91 14.94
C CYS A 83 1.39 -33.69 15.59
N ASP A 84 1.30 -33.68 16.93
CA ASP A 84 0.73 -32.56 17.67
C ASP A 84 1.57 -31.28 17.55
N TYR A 85 2.90 -31.40 17.52
CA TYR A 85 3.78 -30.29 17.19
C TYR A 85 3.40 -29.66 15.85
N HIS A 86 3.25 -30.46 14.79
CA HIS A 86 2.92 -29.94 13.46
C HIS A 86 1.50 -29.37 13.36
N LYS A 87 0.53 -29.92 14.09
CA LYS A 87 -0.81 -29.29 14.21
C LYS A 87 -0.71 -27.90 14.86
N ARG A 88 0.04 -27.78 15.95
CA ARG A 88 0.26 -26.48 16.63
C ARG A 88 1.03 -25.52 15.73
N GLN A 89 2.04 -26.00 15.01
CA GLN A 89 2.82 -25.20 14.09
C GLN A 89 1.95 -24.65 12.96
N ALA A 90 1.06 -25.47 12.37
CA ALA A 90 0.09 -25.01 11.38
C ALA A 90 -0.83 -23.91 11.95
N ALA A 91 -1.32 -24.07 13.19
CA ALA A 91 -2.15 -23.06 13.85
C ALA A 91 -1.39 -21.74 14.08
N VAL A 92 -0.14 -21.79 14.53
CA VAL A 92 0.71 -20.61 14.71
C VAL A 92 0.96 -19.90 13.38
N VAL A 93 1.24 -20.65 12.30
CA VAL A 93 1.45 -20.07 10.97
C VAL A 93 0.19 -19.39 10.45
N ARG A 94 -0.99 -19.98 10.65
CA ARG A 94 -2.27 -19.33 10.31
C ARG A 94 -2.55 -18.08 11.12
N MET A 95 -2.21 -18.08 12.41
CA MET A 95 -2.33 -16.88 13.24
C MET A 95 -1.43 -15.76 12.72
N LYS A 96 -0.18 -16.07 12.35
CA LYS A 96 0.73 -15.10 11.72
C LYS A 96 0.19 -14.57 10.39
N GLN A 97 -0.40 -15.44 9.56
CA GLN A 97 -1.06 -15.05 8.32
C GLN A 97 -2.20 -14.05 8.57
N ALA A 98 -3.09 -14.37 9.51
CA ALA A 98 -4.21 -13.50 9.86
C ALA A 98 -3.74 -12.12 10.36
N GLN A 99 -2.73 -12.10 11.23
CA GLN A 99 -2.12 -10.85 11.71
C GLN A 99 -1.51 -10.02 10.58
N TYR A 100 -0.84 -10.67 9.62
CA TYR A 100 -0.27 -9.99 8.47
C TYR A 100 -1.35 -9.39 7.55
N GLU A 101 -2.42 -10.13 7.26
CA GLU A 101 -3.54 -9.62 6.46
C GLU A 101 -4.29 -8.49 7.17
N GLU A 102 -4.48 -8.55 8.49
CA GLU A 102 -5.06 -7.45 9.27
C GLU A 102 -4.17 -6.19 9.22
N TYR A 103 -2.85 -6.36 9.40
CA TYR A 103 -1.91 -5.24 9.27
C TYR A 103 -1.93 -4.63 7.85
N LYS A 104 -1.98 -5.47 6.82
CA LYS A 104 -2.03 -5.02 5.43
C LYS A 104 -3.32 -4.26 5.13
N THR A 105 -4.47 -4.80 5.54
CA THR A 105 -5.78 -4.15 5.34
C THR A 105 -5.89 -2.83 6.11
N THR A 106 -5.36 -2.74 7.32
CA THR A 106 -5.31 -1.47 8.07
C THR A 106 -4.44 -0.42 7.38
N LEU A 107 -3.30 -0.81 6.81
CA LEU A 107 -2.44 0.08 6.04
C LEU A 107 -3.11 0.55 4.73
N GLU A 108 -3.79 -0.36 4.01
CA GLU A 108 -4.59 -0.02 2.83
C GLU A 108 -5.76 0.92 3.18
N ASN A 109 -6.40 0.73 4.34
CA ASN A 109 -7.44 1.64 4.85
C ASN A 109 -6.87 3.03 5.14
N GLN A 110 -5.72 3.12 5.78
CA GLN A 110 -5.06 4.40 6.05
C GLN A 110 -4.67 5.11 4.74
N GLN A 111 -4.12 4.38 3.76
CA GLN A 111 -3.83 4.94 2.45
C GLN A 111 -5.09 5.45 1.75
N ARG A 112 -6.19 4.68 1.78
CA ARG A 112 -7.48 5.12 1.25
C ARG A 112 -8.03 6.33 2.00
N GLU A 113 -7.84 6.41 3.31
CA GLU A 113 -8.26 7.56 4.11
C GLU A 113 -7.42 8.81 3.81
N ILE A 114 -6.12 8.66 3.57
CA ILE A 114 -5.26 9.77 3.14
C ILE A 114 -5.67 10.24 1.75
N LEU A 115 -5.86 9.33 0.79
CA LEU A 115 -6.33 9.65 -0.55
C LEU A 115 -7.74 10.26 -0.54
N SER A 116 -8.64 9.77 0.31
CA SER A 116 -9.99 10.33 0.44
C SER A 116 -9.97 11.69 1.12
N LYS A 117 -9.12 11.93 2.12
CA LYS A 117 -8.89 13.26 2.70
C LYS A 117 -8.25 14.21 1.69
N GLN A 118 -7.34 13.74 0.84
CA GLN A 118 -6.78 14.53 -0.25
C GLN A 118 -7.85 14.84 -1.30
N ALA A 119 -8.72 13.89 -1.65
CA ALA A 119 -9.84 14.11 -2.57
C ALA A 119 -10.92 15.02 -1.97
N ALA A 120 -11.19 14.94 -0.66
CA ALA A 120 -12.12 15.83 0.05
C ALA A 120 -11.54 17.24 0.20
N LYS A 121 -10.23 17.35 0.48
CA LYS A 121 -9.51 18.62 0.40
C LYS A 121 -9.47 19.14 -1.02
N GLN A 122 -9.37 18.29 -2.04
CA GLN A 122 -9.50 18.70 -3.44
C GLN A 122 -10.93 19.12 -3.75
N ALA A 123 -11.98 18.53 -3.14
CA ALA A 123 -13.38 18.95 -3.34
C ALA A 123 -13.73 20.27 -2.60
N GLU A 124 -13.16 20.51 -1.41
CA GLU A 124 -13.25 21.78 -0.70
C GLU A 124 -12.36 22.86 -1.35
N LYS A 125 -11.16 22.46 -1.80
CA LYS A 125 -10.28 23.30 -2.58
C LYS A 125 -10.86 23.51 -3.97
N ASP A 126 -11.62 22.60 -4.56
CA ASP A 126 -12.39 22.79 -5.80
C ASP A 126 -13.58 23.71 -5.55
N THR A 127 -14.13 23.77 -4.34
CA THR A 127 -15.10 24.84 -3.99
C THR A 127 -14.42 26.22 -3.91
N SER A 128 -13.10 26.28 -3.68
CA SER A 128 -12.28 27.50 -3.60
C SER A 128 -11.43 27.80 -4.87
N GLU A 129 -11.10 26.79 -5.67
CA GLU A 129 -10.27 26.77 -6.87
C GLU A 129 -11.14 26.68 -8.12
N PHE A 130 -12.30 25.99 -8.10
CA PHE A 130 -13.33 26.32 -9.09
C PHE A 130 -13.91 27.71 -8.84
N ALA A 131 -13.81 28.31 -7.65
CA ALA A 131 -14.18 29.72 -7.51
C ALA A 131 -13.17 30.61 -8.26
N ASN A 132 -11.86 30.35 -8.15
CA ASN A 132 -10.83 31.13 -8.83
C ASN A 132 -10.71 30.85 -10.34
N ASP A 133 -10.84 29.60 -10.77
CA ASP A 133 -10.78 29.23 -12.19
C ASP A 133 -12.11 29.55 -12.92
N LYS A 134 -13.27 29.44 -12.23
CA LYS A 134 -14.50 30.07 -12.73
C LYS A 134 -14.44 31.58 -12.70
N PHE A 135 -13.71 32.22 -11.79
CA PHE A 135 -13.58 33.68 -11.78
C PHE A 135 -12.70 34.17 -12.93
N ASP A 136 -11.58 33.51 -13.23
CA ASP A 136 -10.78 33.79 -14.44
C ASP A 136 -11.58 33.50 -15.72
N GLY A 137 -12.24 32.35 -15.79
CA GLY A 137 -13.15 32.00 -16.88
C GLY A 137 -14.32 32.97 -17.02
N SER A 138 -14.88 33.45 -15.92
CA SER A 138 -15.98 34.41 -15.87
C SER A 138 -15.55 35.81 -16.30
N ILE A 139 -14.35 36.25 -15.92
CA ILE A 139 -13.82 37.55 -16.35
C ILE A 139 -13.47 37.52 -17.82
N ARG A 140 -12.83 36.45 -18.29
CA ARG A 140 -12.56 36.25 -19.71
C ARG A 140 -13.86 36.21 -20.53
N GLN A 141 -14.87 35.49 -20.06
CA GLN A 141 -16.17 35.42 -20.71
C GLN A 141 -16.91 36.78 -20.67
N ALA A 142 -16.77 37.54 -19.59
CA ALA A 142 -17.30 38.90 -19.51
C ALA A 142 -16.61 39.84 -20.51
N ILE A 143 -15.28 39.78 -20.63
CA ILE A 143 -14.52 40.55 -21.61
C ILE A 143 -15.00 40.25 -23.04
N TYR A 144 -15.11 38.98 -23.42
CA TYR A 144 -15.59 38.61 -24.76
C TYR A 144 -17.02 39.08 -25.01
N ARG A 145 -17.93 38.92 -24.03
CA ARG A 145 -19.30 39.42 -24.13
C ARG A 145 -19.33 40.95 -24.30
N THR A 146 -18.53 41.67 -23.52
CA THR A 146 -18.42 43.13 -23.60
C THR A 146 -17.86 43.59 -24.95
N ILE A 147 -16.95 42.83 -25.56
CA ILE A 147 -16.46 43.10 -26.93
C ILE A 147 -17.60 42.87 -27.95
N ASP A 148 -18.32 41.75 -27.86
CA ASP A 148 -19.44 41.45 -28.76
C ASP A 148 -20.57 42.52 -28.66
N GLU A 149 -20.81 43.02 -27.45
CA GLU A 149 -21.75 44.12 -27.18
C GLU A 149 -21.26 45.45 -27.81
N GLN A 150 -19.95 45.74 -27.75
CA GLN A 150 -19.36 46.90 -28.43
C GLN A 150 -19.50 46.79 -29.95
N ASP A 151 -19.22 45.62 -30.53
CA ASP A 151 -19.34 45.40 -31.97
C ASP A 151 -20.79 45.53 -32.44
N SER A 152 -21.75 45.07 -31.62
CA SER A 152 -23.18 45.25 -31.87
C SER A 152 -23.58 46.74 -31.86
N LEU A 153 -23.07 47.53 -30.91
CA LEU A 153 -23.31 48.98 -30.85
C LEU A 153 -22.63 49.73 -32.00
N LEU A 154 -21.41 49.33 -32.38
CA LEU A 154 -20.72 49.89 -33.54
C LEU A 154 -21.45 49.57 -34.85
N SER A 155 -22.02 48.36 -34.97
CA SER A 155 -22.83 47.98 -36.14
C SER A 155 -24.05 48.89 -36.34
N LEU A 156 -24.65 49.39 -35.25
CA LEU A 156 -25.78 50.34 -35.30
C LEU A 156 -25.37 51.73 -35.83
N ILE A 157 -24.09 52.11 -35.67
CA ILE A 157 -23.55 53.40 -36.12
C ILE A 157 -22.93 53.28 -37.54
N LEU A 158 -22.40 52.11 -37.89
CA LEU A 158 -21.67 51.86 -39.15
C LEU A 158 -22.56 51.55 -40.36
N ILE A 159 -23.89 51.39 -40.21
CA ILE A 159 -24.79 51.22 -41.37
C ILE A 159 -24.75 52.51 -42.20
N PRO A 160 -24.22 52.49 -43.43
CA PRO A 160 -24.24 53.66 -44.28
C PRO A 160 -25.68 53.86 -44.75
N SER A 161 -26.18 55.08 -44.51
CA SER A 161 -27.25 55.75 -45.23
C SER A 161 -27.43 55.20 -46.66
N SER A 162 -28.29 54.20 -46.83
CA SER A 162 -28.93 53.90 -48.10
C SER A 162 -30.41 54.14 -47.89
N GLU A 163 -30.93 55.02 -48.75
CA GLU A 163 -32.29 55.52 -48.73
C GLU A 163 -33.31 54.37 -48.76
N ASP A 164 -34.52 54.69 -48.29
CA ASP A 164 -35.72 53.85 -48.32
C ASP A 164 -35.83 52.74 -47.27
N LYS A 165 -36.28 53.13 -46.07
CA LYS A 165 -37.63 52.76 -45.59
C LYS A 165 -37.91 53.33 -44.19
N ALA A 166 -39.05 54.00 -44.09
CA ALA A 166 -39.66 54.41 -42.85
C ALA A 166 -40.04 53.19 -42.00
N PHE A 167 -39.16 52.77 -41.08
CA PHE A 167 -39.53 51.92 -39.95
C PHE A 167 -38.70 52.34 -38.72
N LYS A 168 -39.41 52.91 -37.74
CA LYS A 168 -39.04 53.17 -36.33
C LYS A 168 -37.54 53.11 -36.01
N TYR A 169 -36.90 54.28 -36.05
CA TYR A 169 -35.53 54.54 -35.59
C TYR A 169 -35.31 53.98 -34.16
N PRO A 170 -34.49 52.93 -33.94
CA PRO A 170 -34.23 52.42 -32.60
C PRO A 170 -32.89 52.96 -32.08
N LYS A 171 -32.98 53.83 -31.06
CA LYS A 171 -31.92 54.57 -30.32
C LYS A 171 -31.26 55.75 -31.06
N ASP A 172 -31.38 56.94 -30.46
CA ASP A 172 -30.65 58.17 -30.84
C ASP A 172 -29.15 57.88 -30.86
N THR A 173 -28.43 58.31 -31.90
CA THR A 173 -26.98 58.10 -32.06
C THR A 173 -26.20 58.60 -30.83
N ASN A 174 -26.67 59.66 -30.17
CA ASN A 174 -26.10 60.13 -28.90
C ASN A 174 -26.25 59.09 -27.78
N THR A 175 -27.39 58.40 -27.72
CA THR A 175 -27.63 57.32 -26.75
C THR A 175 -26.70 56.14 -27.03
N VAL A 176 -26.50 55.76 -28.30
CA VAL A 176 -25.57 54.68 -28.68
C VAL A 176 -24.12 55.04 -28.32
N ILE A 177 -23.72 56.30 -28.50
CA ILE A 177 -22.39 56.78 -28.11
C ILE A 177 -22.18 56.73 -26.59
N GLU A 178 -23.18 57.12 -25.80
CA GLU A 178 -23.11 57.03 -24.33
C GLU A 178 -23.10 55.58 -23.84
N GLU A 179 -23.87 54.68 -24.47
CA GLU A 179 -23.78 53.24 -24.23
C GLU A 179 -22.39 52.71 -24.56
N LEU A 180 -21.81 53.09 -25.71
CA LEU A 180 -20.46 52.69 -26.11
C LEU A 180 -19.39 53.17 -25.12
N LYS A 181 -19.50 54.40 -24.60
CA LYS A 181 -18.61 54.91 -23.54
C LYS A 181 -18.72 54.08 -22.26
N THR A 182 -19.94 53.70 -21.89
CA THR A 182 -20.21 52.89 -20.69
C THR A 182 -19.61 51.50 -20.82
N VAL A 183 -19.83 50.84 -21.96
CA VAL A 183 -19.30 49.50 -22.25
C VAL A 183 -17.76 49.53 -22.40
N ASN A 184 -17.18 50.63 -22.92
CA ASN A 184 -15.72 50.80 -22.95
C ASN A 184 -15.12 50.98 -21.55
N CYS A 185 -15.80 51.71 -20.66
CA CYS A 185 -15.40 51.82 -19.25
C CYS A 185 -15.42 50.44 -18.57
N GLN A 186 -16.48 49.66 -18.77
CA GLN A 186 -16.60 48.30 -18.24
C GLN A 186 -15.47 47.39 -18.74
N LEU A 187 -15.14 47.43 -20.05
CA LEU A 187 -14.03 46.66 -20.62
C LEU A 187 -12.70 47.02 -19.95
N ARG A 188 -12.41 48.31 -19.75
CA ARG A 188 -11.19 48.76 -19.07
C ARG A 188 -11.13 48.27 -17.62
N CYS A 189 -12.25 48.29 -16.90
CA CYS A 189 -12.33 47.76 -15.53
C CYS A 189 -12.07 46.25 -15.47
N LEU A 190 -12.67 45.48 -16.40
CA LEU A 190 -12.47 44.03 -16.49
C LEU A 190 -11.03 43.66 -16.84
N VAL A 191 -10.43 44.35 -17.82
CA VAL A 191 -9.02 44.16 -18.18
C VAL A 191 -8.11 44.54 -17.01
N GLY A 192 -8.40 45.63 -16.29
CA GLY A 192 -7.66 46.00 -15.09
C GLY A 192 -7.70 44.92 -14.01
N SER A 193 -8.87 44.32 -13.80
CA SER A 193 -9.05 43.21 -12.84
C SER A 193 -8.30 41.95 -13.24
N LEU A 194 -8.18 41.67 -14.55
CA LEU A 194 -7.38 40.56 -15.07
C LEU A 194 -5.88 40.79 -14.84
N LEU A 195 -5.40 42.02 -15.09
CA LEU A 195 -4.00 42.38 -14.85
C LEU A 195 -3.62 42.28 -13.37
N SER A 196 -4.48 42.76 -12.46
CA SER A 196 -4.23 42.62 -11.02
C SER A 196 -4.21 41.15 -10.56
N GLN A 197 -5.01 40.29 -11.18
CA GLN A 197 -4.95 38.84 -10.92
C GLN A 197 -3.67 38.20 -11.42
N LEU A 198 -3.20 38.61 -12.61
CA LEU A 198 -1.93 38.13 -13.16
C LEU A 198 -0.77 38.50 -12.23
N GLU A 199 -0.70 39.76 -11.79
CA GLU A 199 0.33 40.24 -10.86
C GLU A 199 0.30 39.46 -9.53
N ALA A 200 -0.88 39.21 -8.97
CA ALA A 200 -1.03 38.41 -7.74
C ALA A 200 -0.55 36.96 -7.93
N LYS A 201 -0.79 36.36 -9.11
CA LYS A 201 -0.34 35.01 -9.43
C LYS A 201 1.17 34.93 -9.66
N GLU A 202 1.77 35.92 -10.31
CA GLU A 202 3.22 36.03 -10.46
C GLU A 202 3.92 36.16 -9.10
N GLU A 203 3.33 36.90 -8.16
CA GLU A 203 3.82 37.00 -6.79
C GLU A 203 3.77 35.65 -6.05
N GLU A 204 2.64 34.94 -6.14
CA GLU A 204 2.47 33.61 -5.54
C GLU A 204 3.52 32.61 -6.08
N VAL A 205 3.75 32.61 -7.40
CA VAL A 205 4.78 31.77 -8.04
C VAL A 205 6.17 32.13 -7.53
N ARG A 206 6.48 33.43 -7.38
CA ARG A 206 7.77 33.87 -6.84
C ARG A 206 7.97 33.34 -5.43
N GLN A 207 6.97 33.48 -4.55
CA GLN A 207 7.01 33.00 -3.18
C GLN A 207 7.20 31.47 -3.10
N LEU A 208 6.46 30.70 -3.90
CA LEU A 208 6.60 29.25 -3.93
C LEU A 208 7.97 28.82 -4.45
N THR A 209 8.51 29.53 -5.44
CA THR A 209 9.86 29.27 -5.98
C THR A 209 10.93 29.57 -4.94
N GLU A 210 10.79 30.66 -4.18
CA GLU A 210 11.69 30.99 -3.06
C GLU A 210 11.60 29.93 -1.94
N GLN A 211 10.40 29.47 -1.60
CA GLN A 211 10.20 28.40 -0.61
C GLN A 211 10.84 27.08 -1.06
N LEU A 212 10.65 26.68 -2.32
CA LEU A 212 11.31 25.50 -2.88
C LEU A 212 12.84 25.63 -2.87
N HIS A 213 13.35 26.81 -3.21
CA HIS A 213 14.79 27.08 -3.15
C HIS A 213 15.31 26.96 -1.71
N ALA A 214 14.61 27.54 -0.73
CA ALA A 214 14.97 27.44 0.69
C ALA A 214 14.97 26.00 1.20
N VAL A 215 13.96 25.20 0.85
CA VAL A 215 13.89 23.76 1.21
C VAL A 215 15.01 22.97 0.54
N SER A 216 15.32 23.25 -0.73
CA SER A 216 16.42 22.59 -1.45
C SER A 216 17.81 22.96 -0.90
N ALA A 217 18.00 24.19 -0.42
CA ALA A 217 19.25 24.64 0.19
C ALA A 217 19.47 23.94 1.55
N ASN A 218 18.43 23.77 2.36
CA ASN A 218 18.49 23.04 3.63
C ASN A 218 18.84 21.55 3.43
N LEU A 219 18.33 20.90 2.38
CA LEU A 219 18.69 19.50 2.04
C LEU A 219 20.17 19.34 1.65
N ASN A 220 20.77 20.35 1.01
CA ASN A 220 22.18 20.33 0.65
C ASN A 220 23.11 20.50 1.86
N ASP A 221 22.66 21.17 2.93
CA ASP A 221 23.44 21.29 4.18
C ASP A 221 23.34 20.02 5.06
N GLU A 222 22.20 19.32 5.10
CA GLU A 222 22.11 17.99 5.73
C GLU A 222 22.95 16.93 5.01
N ALA A 223 22.98 16.95 3.67
CA ALA A 223 23.79 16.01 2.89
C ALA A 223 25.31 16.14 3.14
N ARG A 224 25.80 17.28 3.66
CA ARG A 224 27.20 17.43 4.08
C ARG A 224 27.48 16.88 5.49
N LEU A 225 26.46 16.76 6.34
CA LEU A 225 26.54 16.16 7.66
C LEU A 225 26.28 14.64 7.64
N ASP A 226 25.55 14.13 6.66
CA ASP A 226 25.15 12.72 6.58
C ASP A 226 26.26 11.74 6.17
N ASN A 227 27.42 12.23 5.71
CA ASN A 227 28.57 11.34 5.50
C ASN A 227 29.26 10.92 6.83
N ALA A 228 28.78 11.40 7.99
CA ALA A 228 29.26 11.03 9.31
C ALA A 228 28.30 10.12 10.11
N HIS A 229 27.09 9.85 9.62
CA HIS A 229 26.06 9.12 10.37
C HIS A 229 25.49 7.90 9.62
N SER A 230 26.36 7.07 9.03
CA SER A 230 26.03 5.65 8.95
C SER A 230 25.94 5.08 10.38
N LEU A 231 24.72 4.85 10.86
CA LEU A 231 24.29 4.08 12.03
C LEU A 231 25.44 3.37 12.77
N ARG A 232 26.15 4.10 13.63
CA ARG A 232 27.17 3.53 14.51
C ARG A 232 26.47 2.86 15.69
N LEU A 233 25.93 1.67 15.45
CA LEU A 233 25.61 0.74 16.53
C LEU A 233 26.91 0.49 17.33
N ALA A 234 26.84 0.61 18.65
CA ALA A 234 27.96 0.31 19.51
C ALA A 234 28.41 -1.15 19.26
N PRO A 235 29.73 -1.43 19.12
CA PRO A 235 30.20 -2.81 18.97
C PRO A 235 29.73 -3.62 20.17
N LEU A 236 29.00 -4.71 19.93
CA LEU A 236 28.57 -5.61 20.98
C LEU A 236 29.80 -6.14 21.74
N PRO A 237 29.74 -6.25 23.08
CA PRO A 237 30.84 -6.80 23.86
C PRO A 237 31.18 -8.21 23.35
N PRO A 238 32.48 -8.56 23.24
CA PRO A 238 32.88 -9.88 22.77
C PRO A 238 32.29 -10.94 23.69
N LEU A 239 31.48 -11.82 23.12
CA LEU A 239 30.85 -12.92 23.85
C LEU A 239 31.96 -13.80 24.44
N THR A 240 31.85 -14.10 25.73
CA THR A 240 32.71 -15.10 26.39
C THR A 240 32.66 -16.41 25.58
N PRO A 241 33.80 -17.02 25.24
CA PRO A 241 33.82 -18.29 24.53
C PRO A 241 32.97 -19.31 25.29
N LEU A 242 32.01 -19.94 24.61
CA LEU A 242 31.34 -21.12 25.16
C LEU A 242 32.37 -22.24 25.21
N GLU A 243 32.89 -22.53 26.40
CA GLU A 243 33.61 -23.78 26.63
C GLU A 243 32.64 -24.93 26.42
N MET A 244 32.86 -25.71 25.35
CA MET A 244 32.13 -26.95 25.18
C MET A 244 32.53 -27.90 26.32
N PRO A 245 31.57 -28.60 26.95
CA PRO A 245 31.90 -29.61 27.94
C PRO A 245 32.83 -30.66 27.31
N LEU A 246 33.93 -30.96 28.01
CA LEU A 246 34.85 -32.04 27.64
C LEU A 246 34.11 -33.38 27.79
N PHE A 247 33.65 -33.92 26.67
CA PHE A 247 33.16 -35.28 26.61
C PHE A 247 34.37 -36.24 26.58
N ASP A 248 34.64 -36.91 27.69
CA ASP A 248 35.57 -38.04 27.72
C ASP A 248 34.95 -39.24 27.02
N PHE A 249 35.34 -39.47 25.77
CA PHE A 249 34.96 -40.67 25.00
C PHE A 249 35.88 -41.87 25.26
N THR A 250 36.76 -41.80 26.26
CA THR A 250 37.59 -42.93 26.69
C THR A 250 37.00 -43.57 27.93
N SER A 251 35.92 -44.31 27.73
CA SER A 251 35.50 -45.37 28.67
C SER A 251 35.39 -46.65 27.84
N THR A 252 36.50 -47.39 27.83
CA THR A 252 36.57 -48.80 27.42
C THR A 252 35.78 -49.68 28.37
#